data_AF-A0A480VEI9-F1
#
_entry.id   AF-A0A480VEI9-F1
#
_cell.length_a   1.000
_cell.length_b   1.000
_cell.length_c   1.000
_cell.angle_alpha   90.00
_cell.angle_beta   90.00
_cell.angle_gamma   90.00
#
_symmetry.space_group_name_H-M   'P 1'
#
loop_
_entity.id
_entity.type
_entity.pdbx_description
1 polymer ?
#
loop_
_entity_poly.entity_id
_entity_poly.type
_entity_poly.pdbx_seq_one_letter_code
_entity_poly.pdbx_strand_id
1 'polypeptide(L)'
;MVSKVAVPCPVLRSGVGAPASPASHPLGMFSSSMFIAGFPEYTQPMIEHLVAMKINHWDGVIRELSAKALRNLAQRAPEHSARDVLPRLLSLTQSPDLHTRHGAVLACAEVARSLCALAEQQGRPTSDFLDEKVVQGLKQIHQQLYDRQLYRGLGGELMRRAVCILIENLSLSKMPFRGDAVVGAWQQLVDDTLRSLPLVSSPSRQQIKDAAVSALAALCDAYYTREPGEADPAVQEELISRYLAQLQSPEEMTRCGFALALGALPRFFLKGQLQRVGGPQPGGAGMGVGGLAWETKHVTASWVGGIPGNQHSVQENRDRGVRSRRALESLVNAP
;
A
#
# COMPACT_ATOMS: atom_id res chain seq x y z
N MET A 1 2.48 -50.65 -32.52
CA MET A 1 1.14 -50.96 -31.98
C MET A 1 1.13 -50.57 -30.50
N VAL A 2 0.31 -49.58 -30.16
CA VAL A 2 0.25 -48.90 -28.86
C VAL A 2 -0.67 -49.70 -27.94
N SER A 3 -0.16 -50.22 -26.81
CA SER A 3 -0.99 -50.75 -25.73
C SER A 3 -1.40 -49.61 -24.80
N LYS A 4 -2.68 -49.23 -24.85
CA LYS A 4 -3.33 -48.31 -23.91
C LYS A 4 -3.50 -49.01 -22.56
N VAL A 5 -2.89 -48.45 -21.52
CA VAL A 5 -3.28 -48.73 -20.12
C VAL A 5 -4.39 -47.75 -19.76
N ALA A 6 -5.60 -48.27 -19.53
CA ALA A 6 -6.73 -47.50 -19.04
C ALA A 6 -6.69 -47.46 -17.51
N VAL A 7 -6.70 -46.25 -16.94
CA VAL A 7 -6.89 -46.02 -15.50
C VAL A 7 -8.39 -45.75 -15.26
N PRO A 8 -9.04 -46.36 -14.25
CA PRO A 8 -10.49 -46.21 -14.06
C PRO A 8 -10.86 -44.87 -13.39
N CYS A 9 -11.85 -44.18 -13.96
CA CYS A 9 -12.52 -43.04 -13.35
C CYS A 9 -13.45 -43.49 -12.21
N PRO A 10 -13.51 -42.80 -11.06
CA PRO A 10 -14.49 -43.09 -10.03
C PRO A 10 -15.88 -42.52 -10.40
N VAL A 11 -16.89 -43.38 -10.28
CA VAL A 11 -18.31 -43.10 -10.52
C VAL A 11 -18.87 -42.23 -9.39
N LEU A 12 -19.27 -41.00 -9.69
CA LEU A 12 -20.06 -40.15 -8.80
C LEU A 12 -21.51 -40.66 -8.77
N ARG A 13 -21.95 -41.20 -7.62
CA ARG A 13 -23.37 -41.52 -7.36
C ARG A 13 -24.19 -40.24 -7.25
N SER A 14 -25.26 -40.19 -8.02
CA SER A 14 -26.32 -39.18 -8.01
C SER A 14 -27.13 -39.23 -6.70
N GLY A 15 -27.13 -38.13 -5.94
CA GLY A 15 -28.05 -37.84 -4.85
C GLY A 15 -28.95 -36.66 -5.24
N VAL A 16 -30.25 -36.83 -5.04
CA VAL A 16 -31.39 -36.04 -5.53
C VAL A 16 -31.57 -34.70 -4.77
N GLY A 17 -31.89 -33.60 -5.49
CA GLY A 17 -32.92 -32.65 -5.05
C GLY A 17 -32.55 -31.19 -4.67
N ALA A 18 -32.75 -30.28 -5.64
CA ALA A 18 -33.20 -28.86 -5.52
C ALA A 18 -32.21 -27.73 -5.09
N PRO A 19 -32.49 -26.46 -5.45
CA PRO A 19 -32.65 -25.88 -6.80
C PRO A 19 -31.49 -24.92 -7.13
N ALA A 20 -31.28 -24.65 -8.42
CA ALA A 20 -30.29 -23.68 -8.89
C ALA A 20 -30.70 -22.25 -8.50
N SER A 21 -29.88 -21.58 -7.67
CA SER A 21 -29.87 -20.12 -7.52
C SER A 21 -28.64 -19.54 -8.21
N PRO A 22 -28.77 -18.55 -9.11
CA PRO A 22 -27.64 -17.91 -9.76
C PRO A 22 -27.12 -16.79 -8.85
N ALA A 23 -26.22 -17.12 -7.94
CA ALA A 23 -25.48 -16.12 -7.16
C ALA A 23 -24.12 -16.69 -6.77
N SER A 24 -23.25 -16.89 -7.77
CA SER A 24 -21.83 -17.12 -7.54
C SER A 24 -21.22 -15.85 -6.95
N HIS A 25 -21.06 -15.85 -5.64
CA HIS A 25 -20.29 -14.83 -4.91
C HIS A 25 -18.89 -14.68 -5.54
N PRO A 26 -18.36 -13.44 -5.72
CA PRO A 26 -17.03 -13.19 -6.27
C PRO A 26 -15.89 -13.88 -5.50
N LEU A 27 -16.16 -14.32 -4.27
CA LEU A 27 -15.26 -15.02 -3.37
C LEU A 27 -14.91 -16.45 -3.84
N GLY A 28 -15.82 -17.14 -4.53
CA GLY A 28 -15.61 -18.55 -4.92
C GLY A 28 -14.61 -18.75 -6.05
N MET A 29 -14.48 -17.77 -6.96
CA MET A 29 -13.50 -17.82 -8.04
C MET A 29 -12.07 -17.54 -7.55
N PHE A 30 -11.90 -16.65 -6.56
CA PHE A 30 -10.59 -16.35 -5.98
C PHE A 30 -10.03 -17.55 -5.19
N SER A 31 -10.86 -18.28 -4.45
CA SER A 31 -10.41 -19.48 -3.74
C SER A 31 -10.08 -20.64 -4.68
N SER A 32 -10.89 -20.85 -5.73
CA SER A 32 -10.65 -21.91 -6.72
C SER A 32 -9.40 -21.65 -7.57
N SER A 33 -9.16 -20.39 -7.96
CA SER A 33 -7.95 -20.01 -8.71
C SER A 33 -6.67 -20.13 -7.88
N MET A 34 -6.72 -19.83 -6.58
CA MET A 34 -5.60 -20.06 -5.65
C MET A 34 -5.30 -21.54 -5.43
N PHE A 35 -6.32 -22.41 -5.49
CA PHE A 35 -6.15 -23.86 -5.42
C PHE A 35 -5.42 -24.39 -6.67
N ILE A 36 -5.83 -23.96 -7.87
CA ILE A 36 -5.19 -24.34 -9.13
C ILE A 36 -3.76 -23.79 -9.20
N ALA A 37 -3.53 -22.57 -8.71
CA ALA A 37 -2.21 -21.96 -8.64
C ALA A 37 -1.27 -22.61 -7.60
N GLY A 38 -1.77 -23.56 -6.79
CA GLY A 38 -0.96 -24.35 -5.86
C GLY A 38 -0.16 -25.46 -6.53
N PHE A 39 -0.48 -25.81 -7.78
CA PHE A 39 0.29 -26.77 -8.57
C PHE A 39 1.47 -26.06 -9.26
N PRO A 40 2.72 -26.50 -9.04
CA PRO A 40 3.92 -25.81 -9.53
C PRO A 40 3.95 -25.67 -11.05
N GLU A 41 3.30 -26.58 -11.78
CA GLU A 41 3.19 -26.57 -13.25
C GLU A 41 2.40 -25.37 -13.77
N TYR A 42 1.48 -24.82 -12.96
CA TYR A 42 0.69 -23.64 -13.33
C TYR A 42 1.23 -22.35 -12.70
N THR A 43 1.91 -22.44 -11.54
CA THR A 43 2.36 -21.24 -10.81
C THR A 43 3.32 -20.38 -11.63
N GLN A 44 4.39 -20.95 -12.19
CA GLN A 44 5.40 -20.17 -12.93
C GLN A 44 4.81 -19.56 -14.21
N PRO A 45 4.12 -20.30 -15.10
CA PRO A 45 3.50 -19.70 -16.29
C PRO A 45 2.48 -18.60 -15.95
N MET A 46 1.74 -18.73 -14.84
CA MET A 46 0.82 -17.69 -14.38
C MET A 46 1.58 -16.42 -13.96
N ILE A 47 2.66 -16.56 -13.19
CA ILE A 47 3.52 -15.43 -12.80
C ILE A 47 4.09 -14.76 -14.05
N GLU A 48 4.65 -15.53 -14.97
CA GLU A 48 5.22 -15.03 -16.22
C GLU A 48 4.18 -14.28 -17.06
N HIS A 49 2.96 -14.81 -17.17
CA HIS A 49 1.87 -14.15 -17.88
C HIS A 49 1.49 -12.81 -17.24
N LEU A 50 1.38 -12.75 -15.91
CA LEU A 50 1.07 -11.50 -15.21
C LEU A 50 2.15 -10.44 -15.47
N VAL A 51 3.43 -10.83 -15.39
CA VAL A 51 4.58 -9.94 -15.62
C VAL A 51 4.70 -9.51 -17.09
N ALA A 52 4.38 -10.39 -18.04
CA ALA A 52 4.50 -10.07 -19.47
C ALA A 52 3.30 -9.24 -19.99
N MET A 53 2.09 -9.53 -19.51
CA MET A 53 0.85 -9.08 -20.16
C MET A 53 -0.06 -8.19 -19.30
N LYS A 54 0.08 -8.22 -17.97
CA LYS A 54 -0.91 -7.60 -17.07
C LYS A 54 -0.37 -6.42 -16.26
N ILE A 55 0.91 -6.44 -15.88
CA ILE A 55 1.51 -5.28 -15.20
C ILE A 55 1.67 -4.07 -16.11
N ASN A 56 1.66 -4.24 -17.44
CA ASN A 56 1.74 -3.16 -18.43
C ASN A 56 0.38 -2.77 -19.04
N HIS A 57 -0.73 -3.31 -18.51
CA HIS A 57 -2.06 -3.04 -19.03
C HIS A 57 -2.42 -1.55 -18.90
N TRP A 58 -3.21 -0.99 -19.82
CA TRP A 58 -3.60 0.43 -19.81
C TRP A 58 -4.48 0.80 -18.61
N ASP A 59 -5.38 -0.11 -18.20
CA ASP A 59 -6.20 0.03 -16.99
C ASP A 59 -5.36 -0.15 -15.71
N GLY A 60 -5.34 0.88 -14.86
CA GLY A 60 -4.63 0.88 -13.58
C GLY A 60 -5.16 -0.14 -12.58
N VAL A 61 -6.46 -0.42 -12.58
CA VAL A 61 -7.07 -1.41 -11.66
C VAL A 61 -6.53 -2.81 -11.97
N ILE A 62 -6.39 -3.15 -13.25
CA ILE A 62 -5.80 -4.43 -13.68
C ILE A 62 -4.34 -4.52 -13.22
N ARG A 63 -3.55 -3.44 -13.33
CA ARG A 63 -2.17 -3.43 -12.84
C ARG A 63 -2.10 -3.65 -11.32
N GLU A 64 -2.95 -2.98 -10.55
CA GLU A 64 -3.02 -3.13 -9.09
C GLU A 64 -3.44 -4.56 -8.68
N LEU A 65 -4.46 -5.13 -9.33
CA LEU A 65 -4.90 -6.50 -9.08
C LEU A 65 -3.83 -7.52 -9.47
N SER A 66 -3.08 -7.26 -10.55
CA SER A 66 -1.98 -8.14 -10.99
C SER A 66 -0.84 -8.14 -9.98
N ALA A 67 -0.47 -6.98 -9.44
CA ALA A 67 0.54 -6.91 -8.38
C ALA A 67 0.11 -7.67 -7.11
N LYS A 68 -1.17 -7.54 -6.70
CA LYS A 68 -1.72 -8.30 -5.56
C LYS A 68 -1.78 -9.81 -5.83
N ALA A 69 -2.09 -10.21 -7.06
CA ALA A 69 -2.05 -11.62 -7.46
C ALA A 69 -0.61 -12.17 -7.43
N LEU A 70 0.36 -11.38 -7.90
CA LEU A 70 1.78 -11.71 -7.84
C LEU A 70 2.26 -11.90 -6.39
N ARG A 71 1.81 -11.09 -5.43
CA ARG A 71 2.10 -11.34 -4.00
C ARG A 71 1.71 -12.77 -3.60
N ASN A 72 0.47 -13.17 -3.89
CA ASN A 72 -0.03 -14.48 -3.49
C ASN A 72 0.70 -15.64 -4.18
N LEU A 73 1.01 -15.48 -5.47
CA LEU A 73 1.74 -16.48 -6.26
C LEU A 73 3.22 -16.58 -5.86
N ALA A 74 3.84 -15.47 -5.46
CA ALA A 74 5.23 -15.46 -5.03
C ALA A 74 5.48 -16.34 -3.80
N GLN A 75 4.49 -16.52 -2.92
CA GLN A 75 4.59 -17.46 -1.79
C GLN A 75 4.61 -18.93 -2.23
N ARG A 76 4.08 -19.23 -3.42
CA ARG A 76 4.02 -20.59 -3.98
C ARG A 76 5.24 -20.95 -4.81
N ALA A 77 5.93 -19.95 -5.35
CA ALA A 77 7.20 -20.11 -6.08
C ALA A 77 8.23 -19.05 -5.65
N PRO A 78 8.70 -19.10 -4.39
CA PRO A 78 9.54 -18.04 -3.84
C PRO A 78 10.94 -18.00 -4.48
N GLU A 79 11.52 -19.15 -4.82
CA GLU A 79 12.84 -19.22 -5.46
C GLU A 79 12.83 -18.60 -6.86
N HIS A 80 11.82 -18.92 -7.67
CA HIS A 80 11.64 -18.33 -9.00
C HIS A 80 11.34 -16.82 -8.89
N SER A 81 10.55 -16.43 -7.90
CA SER A 81 10.20 -15.02 -7.68
C SER A 81 11.43 -14.18 -7.29
N ALA A 82 12.30 -14.73 -6.45
CA ALA A 82 13.56 -14.12 -6.04
C ALA A 82 14.56 -14.01 -7.20
N ARG A 83 14.78 -15.13 -7.92
CA ARG A 83 15.85 -15.23 -8.92
C ARG A 83 15.51 -14.59 -10.27
N ASP A 84 14.28 -14.73 -10.73
CA ASP A 84 13.90 -14.36 -12.10
C ASP A 84 12.95 -13.17 -12.13
N VAL A 85 11.92 -13.18 -11.26
CA VAL A 85 10.82 -12.21 -11.33
C VAL A 85 11.26 -10.84 -10.82
N LEU A 86 11.85 -10.76 -9.62
CA LEU A 86 12.26 -9.48 -9.03
C LEU A 86 13.30 -8.73 -9.88
N PRO A 87 14.39 -9.36 -10.35
CA PRO A 87 15.34 -8.69 -11.24
C PRO A 87 14.70 -8.19 -12.54
N ARG A 88 13.76 -8.95 -13.11
CA ARG A 88 12.99 -8.53 -14.28
C ARG A 88 12.06 -7.36 -13.97
N LEU A 89 11.35 -7.37 -12.84
CA LEU A 89 10.50 -6.25 -12.44
C LEU A 89 11.33 -4.99 -12.20
N LEU A 90 12.50 -5.11 -11.57
CA LEU A 90 13.43 -3.99 -11.34
C LEU A 90 13.95 -3.37 -12.63
N SER A 91 14.16 -4.14 -13.71
CA SER A 91 14.50 -3.55 -15.00
C SER A 91 13.32 -2.82 -15.63
N LEU A 92 12.10 -3.33 -15.46
CA LEU A 92 10.87 -2.72 -15.99
C LEU A 92 10.48 -1.40 -15.28
N THR A 93 10.91 -1.15 -14.04
CA THR A 93 10.70 0.15 -13.37
C THR A 93 11.39 1.30 -14.11
N GLN A 94 12.40 1.01 -14.93
CA GLN A 94 13.14 1.98 -15.74
C GLN A 94 12.65 2.09 -17.19
N SER A 95 11.60 1.36 -17.57
CA SER A 95 11.01 1.39 -18.92
C SER A 95 10.61 2.82 -19.33
N PRO A 96 10.66 3.21 -20.61
CA PRO A 96 10.10 4.49 -21.08
C PRO A 96 8.56 4.53 -21.03
N ASP A 97 7.89 3.38 -21.01
CA ASP A 97 6.43 3.28 -20.94
C ASP A 97 5.91 3.50 -19.50
N LEU A 98 4.95 4.43 -19.34
CA LEU A 98 4.39 4.79 -18.04
C LEU A 98 3.66 3.62 -17.37
N HIS A 99 2.87 2.86 -18.13
CA HIS A 99 2.04 1.79 -17.57
C HIS A 99 2.91 0.63 -17.09
N THR A 100 3.91 0.26 -17.88
CA THR A 100 4.93 -0.74 -17.54
C THR A 100 5.70 -0.34 -16.30
N ARG A 101 6.21 0.91 -16.22
CA ARG A 101 6.90 1.39 -15.01
C ARG A 101 6.01 1.32 -13.79
N HIS A 102 4.79 1.85 -13.88
CA HIS A 102 3.85 1.88 -12.77
C HIS A 102 3.52 0.48 -12.26
N GLY A 103 3.17 -0.44 -13.15
CA GLY A 103 2.87 -1.81 -12.74
C GLY A 103 4.09 -2.56 -12.21
N ALA A 104 5.27 -2.31 -12.76
CA ALA A 104 6.52 -2.87 -12.26
C ALA A 104 6.83 -2.40 -10.82
N VAL A 105 6.63 -1.11 -10.51
CA VAL A 105 6.82 -0.56 -9.15
C VAL A 105 5.85 -1.21 -8.17
N LEU A 106 4.57 -1.33 -8.52
CA LEU A 106 3.58 -2.01 -7.67
C LEU A 106 3.92 -3.49 -7.47
N ALA A 107 4.31 -4.19 -8.54
CA ALA A 107 4.68 -5.60 -8.47
C ALA A 107 5.96 -5.82 -7.64
N CYS A 108 6.97 -4.94 -7.75
CA CYS A 108 8.16 -4.98 -6.89
C CYS A 108 7.77 -4.89 -5.41
N ALA A 109 6.90 -3.95 -5.06
CA ALA A 109 6.42 -3.75 -3.70
C ALA A 109 5.75 -5.01 -3.13
N GLU A 110 4.81 -5.57 -3.90
CA GLU A 110 3.98 -6.70 -3.50
C GLU A 110 4.78 -8.01 -3.42
N VAL A 111 5.67 -8.27 -4.40
CA VAL A 111 6.52 -9.48 -4.41
C VAL A 111 7.57 -9.41 -3.31
N ALA A 112 8.26 -8.28 -3.13
CA ALA A 112 9.27 -8.13 -2.08
C ALA A 112 8.65 -8.35 -0.69
N ARG A 113 7.47 -7.75 -0.43
CA ARG A 113 6.73 -7.97 0.81
C ARG A 113 6.35 -9.43 1.00
N SER A 114 5.92 -10.10 -0.06
CA SER A 114 5.54 -11.51 0.02
C SER A 114 6.69 -12.39 0.48
N LEU A 115 7.87 -12.19 -0.11
CA LEU A 115 9.07 -12.95 0.22
C LEU A 115 9.56 -12.63 1.64
N CYS A 116 9.53 -11.38 2.07
CA CYS A 116 9.84 -11.02 3.45
C CYS A 116 8.89 -11.68 4.45
N ALA A 117 7.58 -11.60 4.21
CA ALA A 117 6.58 -12.21 5.07
C ALA A 117 6.76 -13.75 5.14
N LEU A 118 7.13 -14.38 4.01
CA LEU A 118 7.43 -15.80 3.98
C LEU A 118 8.71 -16.14 4.77
N ALA A 119 9.76 -15.33 4.65
CA ALA A 119 10.99 -15.48 5.42
C ALA A 119 10.73 -15.40 6.93
N GLU A 120 9.96 -14.40 7.37
CA GLU A 120 9.55 -14.24 8.77
C GLU A 120 8.75 -15.46 9.26
N GLN A 121 7.79 -15.96 8.47
CA GLN A 121 6.99 -17.14 8.81
C GLN A 121 7.83 -18.42 8.92
N GLN A 122 8.86 -18.55 8.08
CA GLN A 122 9.77 -19.70 8.08
C GLN A 122 10.92 -19.54 9.09
N GLY A 123 11.04 -18.40 9.77
CA GLY A 123 12.18 -18.10 10.64
C GLY A 123 13.52 -18.01 9.89
N ARG A 124 13.48 -17.73 8.59
CA ARG A 124 14.64 -17.60 7.71
C ARG A 124 15.05 -16.15 7.57
N PRO A 125 16.34 -15.85 7.36
CA PRO A 125 16.77 -14.49 7.10
C PRO A 125 16.23 -14.03 5.74
N THR A 126 15.83 -12.77 5.65
CA THR A 126 15.33 -12.16 4.40
C THR A 126 16.34 -12.25 3.25
N SER A 127 17.63 -12.31 3.56
CA SER A 127 18.73 -12.49 2.59
C SER A 127 18.63 -13.78 1.79
N ASP A 128 17.89 -14.79 2.25
CA ASP A 128 17.71 -16.04 1.52
C ASP A 128 16.87 -15.87 0.24
N PHE A 129 16.00 -14.86 0.22
CA PHE A 129 15.11 -14.58 -0.92
C PHE A 129 15.43 -13.23 -1.58
N LEU A 130 16.01 -12.29 -0.83
CA LEU A 130 16.33 -10.95 -1.33
C LEU A 130 17.82 -10.71 -1.23
N ASP A 131 18.52 -10.98 -2.33
CA ASP A 131 19.93 -10.65 -2.47
C ASP A 131 20.17 -9.14 -2.34
N GLU A 132 21.37 -8.76 -1.90
CA GLU A 132 21.75 -7.36 -1.71
C GLU A 132 21.52 -6.50 -2.98
N LYS A 133 21.76 -7.07 -4.17
CA LYS A 133 21.49 -6.38 -5.45
C LYS A 133 20.01 -6.02 -5.63
N VAL A 134 19.11 -6.92 -5.24
CA VAL A 134 17.65 -6.69 -5.33
C VAL A 134 17.24 -5.64 -4.29
N VAL A 135 17.77 -5.73 -3.07
CA VAL A 135 17.51 -4.74 -2.01
C VAL A 135 17.99 -3.34 -2.43
N GLN A 136 19.19 -3.22 -3.00
CA GLN A 136 19.69 -1.96 -3.55
C GLN A 136 18.86 -1.49 -4.74
N GLY A 137 18.42 -2.40 -5.62
CA GLY A 137 17.52 -2.08 -6.72
C GLY A 137 16.20 -1.47 -6.24
N LEU A 138 15.56 -2.09 -5.24
CA LEU A 138 14.33 -1.59 -4.62
C LEU A 138 14.52 -0.21 -3.98
N LYS A 139 15.65 -0.02 -3.27
CA LYS A 139 16.04 1.26 -2.68
C LYS A 139 16.16 2.37 -3.72
N GLN A 140 16.77 2.07 -4.87
CA GLN A 140 17.06 3.05 -5.92
C GLN A 140 15.85 3.45 -6.78
N ILE A 141 14.73 2.73 -6.74
CA ILE A 141 13.54 3.04 -7.57
C ILE A 141 13.12 4.50 -7.43
N HIS A 142 13.02 5.00 -6.19
CA HIS A 142 12.63 6.39 -5.95
C HIS A 142 13.62 7.37 -6.59
N GLN A 143 14.93 7.20 -6.33
CA GLN A 143 15.96 8.10 -6.84
C GLN A 143 15.99 8.11 -8.37
N GLN A 144 15.91 6.94 -9.01
CA GLN A 144 15.89 6.81 -10.47
C GLN A 144 14.70 7.55 -11.11
N LEU A 145 13.53 7.51 -10.47
CA LEU A 145 12.34 8.24 -10.93
C LEU A 145 12.47 9.75 -10.70
N TYR A 146 13.07 10.14 -9.57
CA TYR A 146 13.32 11.54 -9.21
C TYR A 146 14.28 12.21 -10.18
N ASP A 147 15.44 11.61 -10.44
CA ASP A 147 16.48 12.14 -11.31
C ASP A 147 15.97 12.34 -12.75
N ARG A 148 15.11 11.42 -13.21
CA ARG A 148 14.45 11.51 -14.52
C ARG A 148 13.24 12.43 -14.55
N GLN A 149 12.92 13.12 -13.45
CA GLN A 149 11.81 14.06 -13.31
C GLN A 149 10.44 13.43 -13.64
N LEU A 150 10.27 12.14 -13.36
CA LEU A 150 9.08 11.35 -13.72
C LEU A 150 7.89 11.53 -12.75
N TYR A 151 8.00 12.45 -11.79
CA TYR A 151 6.94 12.82 -10.85
C TYR A 151 6.15 14.07 -11.25
N ARG A 152 6.37 14.60 -12.47
CA ARG A 152 5.68 15.78 -13.01
C ARG A 152 4.46 15.42 -13.86
N GLY A 153 3.45 16.28 -13.84
CA GLY A 153 2.21 16.12 -14.61
C GLY A 153 1.34 14.95 -14.17
N LEU A 154 0.33 14.62 -14.98
CA LEU A 154 -0.67 13.59 -14.66
C LEU A 154 -0.06 12.19 -14.47
N GLY A 155 0.91 11.82 -15.32
CA GLY A 155 1.65 10.57 -15.17
C GLY A 155 2.51 10.53 -13.90
N GLY A 156 2.98 11.70 -13.45
CA GLY A 156 3.72 11.84 -12.21
C GLY A 156 2.89 11.58 -10.96
N GLU A 157 1.64 12.03 -10.93
CA GLU A 157 0.71 11.74 -9.81
C GLU A 157 0.45 10.23 -9.66
N LEU A 158 0.27 9.54 -10.79
CA LEU A 158 0.14 8.09 -10.85
C LEU A 158 1.39 7.39 -10.31
N MET A 159 2.59 7.87 -10.67
CA MET A 159 3.85 7.34 -10.14
C MET A 159 4.06 7.65 -8.65
N ARG A 160 3.68 8.83 -8.16
CA ARG A 160 3.76 9.18 -6.73
C ARG A 160 2.96 8.20 -5.88
N ARG A 161 1.72 7.88 -6.28
CA ARG A 161 0.90 6.87 -5.60
C ARG A 161 1.57 5.50 -5.59
N ALA A 162 2.08 5.04 -6.72
CA ALA A 162 2.74 3.74 -6.80
C ALA A 162 3.99 3.66 -5.92
N VAL A 163 4.78 4.73 -5.85
CA VAL A 163 5.97 4.77 -5.00
C VAL A 163 5.61 4.91 -3.51
N CYS A 164 4.52 5.60 -3.15
CA CYS A 164 4.02 5.56 -1.77
C CYS A 164 3.64 4.13 -1.36
N ILE A 165 2.96 3.37 -2.24
CA ILE A 165 2.65 1.95 -2.00
C ILE A 165 3.94 1.11 -1.90
N LEU A 166 4.96 1.39 -2.70
CA LEU A 166 6.27 0.76 -2.57
C LEU A 166 6.88 1.02 -1.19
N ILE A 167 6.95 2.28 -0.77
CA ILE A 167 7.49 2.70 0.52
C ILE A 167 6.75 2.02 1.67
N GLU A 168 5.42 2.00 1.63
CA GLU A 168 4.59 1.31 2.63
C GLU A 168 4.98 -0.17 2.75
N ASN A 169 5.01 -0.89 1.63
CA ASN A 169 5.31 -2.33 1.63
C ASN A 169 6.75 -2.64 2.06
N LEU A 170 7.74 -1.83 1.64
CA LEU A 170 9.14 -2.00 2.05
C LEU A 170 9.31 -1.70 3.55
N SER A 171 8.62 -0.69 4.08
CA SER A 171 8.65 -0.32 5.50
C SER A 171 7.99 -1.40 6.37
N LEU A 172 6.82 -1.90 5.95
CA LEU A 172 6.14 -3.01 6.63
C LEU A 172 6.95 -4.31 6.60
N SER A 173 7.83 -4.48 5.60
CA SER A 173 8.75 -5.62 5.50
C SER A 173 10.04 -5.44 6.31
N LYS A 174 10.16 -4.34 7.07
CA LYS A 174 11.31 -3.98 7.91
C LYS A 174 12.65 -4.09 7.18
N MET A 175 12.68 -3.62 5.94
CA MET A 175 13.89 -3.65 5.14
C MET A 175 15.04 -2.92 5.85
N PRO A 176 16.30 -3.34 5.62
CA PRO A 176 17.46 -2.82 6.35
C PRO A 176 17.92 -1.44 5.84
N PHE A 177 17.02 -0.44 5.86
CA PHE A 177 17.29 0.94 5.42
C PHE A 177 17.39 1.94 6.58
N ARG A 178 17.43 1.46 7.82
CA ARG A 178 17.49 2.32 9.00
C ARG A 178 18.79 3.16 9.01
N GLY A 179 18.65 4.47 9.15
CA GLY A 179 19.79 5.41 9.15
C GLY A 179 20.32 5.75 7.76
N ASP A 180 19.70 5.22 6.71
CA ASP A 180 20.07 5.50 5.33
C ASP A 180 19.39 6.77 4.82
N ALA A 181 20.09 7.56 3.99
CA ALA A 181 19.58 8.80 3.41
C ALA A 181 18.30 8.58 2.58
N VAL A 182 18.07 7.35 2.10
CA VAL A 182 16.85 6.99 1.36
C VAL A 182 15.57 7.23 2.17
N VAL A 183 15.60 7.05 3.49
CA VAL A 183 14.41 7.24 4.34
C VAL A 183 13.99 8.71 4.33
N GLY A 184 14.96 9.63 4.39
CA GLY A 184 14.71 11.06 4.23
C GLY A 184 14.12 11.41 2.86
N ALA A 185 14.66 10.83 1.79
CA ALA A 185 14.16 11.04 0.42
C ALA A 185 12.71 10.51 0.26
N TRP A 186 12.41 9.34 0.81
CA TRP A 186 11.06 8.78 0.85
C TRP A 186 10.09 9.67 1.62
N GLN A 187 10.49 10.20 2.77
CA GLN A 187 9.66 11.15 3.50
C GLN A 187 9.42 12.43 2.70
N GLN A 188 10.43 12.98 2.02
CA GLN A 188 10.23 14.15 1.16
C GLN A 188 9.23 13.87 0.04
N LEU A 189 9.29 12.70 -0.60
CA LEU A 189 8.30 12.29 -1.60
C LEU A 189 6.89 12.22 -1.01
N VAL A 190 6.74 11.66 0.19
CA VAL A 190 5.46 11.58 0.89
C VAL A 190 4.93 12.99 1.20
N ASP A 191 5.77 13.87 1.76
CA ASP A 191 5.42 15.26 2.05
C ASP A 191 4.97 16.00 0.76
N ASP A 192 5.71 15.84 -0.34
CA ASP A 192 5.36 16.44 -1.64
C ASP A 192 4.09 15.83 -2.24
N THR A 193 3.78 14.58 -1.94
CA THR A 193 2.54 13.92 -2.36
C THR A 193 1.35 14.45 -1.55
N LEU A 194 1.53 14.76 -0.25
CA LEU A 194 0.51 15.36 0.60
C LEU A 194 0.20 16.82 0.21
N ARG A 195 1.22 17.57 -0.23
CA ARG A 195 1.09 18.94 -0.79
C ARG A 195 0.42 18.98 -2.16
N SER A 196 0.32 17.86 -2.86
CA SER A 196 -0.03 17.88 -4.28
C SER A 196 -1.40 18.51 -4.56
N LEU A 197 -1.40 19.41 -5.55
CA LEU A 197 -2.56 20.09 -6.14
C LEU A 197 -3.06 19.28 -7.34
N PRO A 198 -4.37 19.00 -7.50
CA PRO A 198 -4.77 17.97 -8.45
C PRO A 198 -5.33 18.58 -9.72
N LEU A 199 -4.63 18.30 -10.83
CA LEU A 199 -5.21 18.23 -12.18
C LEU A 199 -6.11 16.99 -12.35
N VAL A 200 -6.55 16.38 -11.23
CA VAL A 200 -7.15 15.06 -11.12
C VAL A 200 -8.47 15.11 -10.36
N SER A 201 -9.38 14.20 -10.75
CA SER A 201 -10.70 14.04 -10.15
C SER A 201 -10.63 13.77 -8.63
N SER A 202 -11.68 14.20 -7.93
CA SER A 202 -11.81 14.04 -6.47
C SER A 202 -11.51 12.61 -5.93
N PRO A 203 -12.00 11.51 -6.53
CA PRO A 203 -11.75 10.17 -5.99
C PRO A 203 -10.30 9.71 -6.10
N SER A 204 -9.65 9.92 -7.25
CA SER A 204 -8.25 9.51 -7.45
C SER A 204 -7.29 10.30 -6.56
N ARG A 205 -7.61 11.56 -6.30
CA ARG A 205 -6.91 12.43 -5.36
C ARG A 205 -6.93 11.88 -3.93
N GLN A 206 -8.08 11.38 -3.46
CA GLN A 206 -8.17 10.77 -2.13
C GLN A 206 -7.29 9.52 -2.05
N GLN A 207 -7.31 8.67 -3.08
CA GLN A 207 -6.46 7.46 -3.11
C GLN A 207 -4.96 7.77 -3.07
N ILE A 208 -4.51 8.86 -3.68
CA ILE A 208 -3.11 9.31 -3.61
C ILE A 208 -2.77 9.72 -2.18
N LYS A 209 -3.63 10.51 -1.53
CA LYS A 209 -3.45 10.94 -0.13
C LYS A 209 -3.45 9.75 0.82
N ASP A 210 -4.40 8.83 0.68
CA ASP A 210 -4.49 7.63 1.53
C ASP A 210 -3.24 6.75 1.42
N ALA A 211 -2.69 6.61 0.20
CA ALA A 211 -1.44 5.89 -0.01
C ALA A 211 -0.24 6.59 0.64
N ALA A 212 -0.14 7.92 0.52
CA ALA A 212 0.92 8.71 1.17
C ALA A 212 0.84 8.63 2.70
N VAL A 213 -0.37 8.70 3.26
CA VAL A 213 -0.64 8.58 4.69
C VAL A 213 -0.29 7.18 5.21
N SER A 214 -0.65 6.13 4.46
CA SER A 214 -0.29 4.75 4.82
C SER A 214 1.22 4.51 4.77
N ALA A 215 1.89 5.08 3.76
CA ALA A 215 3.35 5.05 3.65
C ALA A 215 4.02 5.76 4.82
N LEU A 216 3.53 6.94 5.21
CA LEU A 216 4.04 7.68 6.37
C LEU A 216 3.92 6.87 7.67
N ALA A 217 2.76 6.30 7.93
CA ALA A 217 2.55 5.50 9.15
C ALA A 217 3.53 4.33 9.21
N ALA A 218 3.70 3.61 8.09
CA ALA A 218 4.64 2.50 7.99
C ALA A 218 6.11 2.95 8.13
N LEU A 219 6.48 4.11 7.58
CA LEU A 219 7.82 4.70 7.74
C LEU A 219 8.12 5.01 9.22
N CYS A 220 7.16 5.66 9.91
CA CYS A 220 7.31 6.01 11.32
C CYS A 220 7.48 4.76 12.20
N ASP A 221 6.72 3.70 11.92
CA ASP A 221 6.80 2.41 12.62
C ASP A 221 8.12 1.66 12.36
N ALA A 222 8.66 1.74 11.14
CA ALA A 222 9.84 0.96 10.75
C ALA A 222 11.16 1.67 11.10
N TYR A 223 11.26 2.98 10.88
CA TYR A 223 12.53 3.69 10.86
C TYR A 223 12.68 4.76 11.94
N TYR A 224 11.59 5.32 12.46
CA TYR A 224 11.63 6.41 13.46
C TYR A 224 11.36 5.96 14.90
N THR A 225 11.33 4.64 15.11
CA THR A 225 11.18 4.01 16.42
C THR A 225 12.56 3.79 17.04
N ARG A 226 12.89 4.44 18.16
CA ARG A 226 14.17 4.27 18.89
C ARG A 226 14.23 2.93 19.61
N GLU A 227 13.19 2.62 20.37
CA GLU A 227 12.92 1.33 21.01
C GLU A 227 11.51 0.88 20.64
N PRO A 228 11.16 -0.42 20.64
CA PRO A 228 9.83 -0.89 20.26
C PRO A 228 8.73 -0.14 21.02
N GLY A 229 8.01 0.76 20.34
CA GLY A 229 6.95 1.58 20.94
C GLY A 229 7.37 2.95 21.47
N GLU A 230 8.60 3.39 21.24
CA GLU A 230 9.08 4.76 21.55
C GLU A 230 9.64 5.45 20.30
N ALA A 231 9.15 6.66 20.02
CA ALA A 231 9.66 7.49 18.92
C ALA A 231 11.02 8.10 19.27
N ASP A 232 11.87 8.33 18.27
CA ASP A 232 13.01 9.22 18.44
C ASP A 232 12.48 10.65 18.71
N PRO A 233 12.75 11.24 19.90
CA PRO A 233 12.17 12.52 20.28
C PRO A 233 12.60 13.67 19.36
N ALA A 234 13.80 13.61 18.76
CA ALA A 234 14.26 14.64 17.84
C ALA A 234 13.48 14.60 16.52
N VAL A 235 13.32 13.40 15.95
CA VAL A 235 12.57 13.19 14.72
C VAL A 235 11.08 13.47 14.93
N GLN A 236 10.54 13.08 16.09
CA GLN A 236 9.16 13.35 16.48
C GLN A 236 8.85 14.85 16.53
N GLU A 237 9.67 15.63 17.23
CA GLU A 237 9.46 17.07 17.37
C GLU A 237 9.61 17.80 16.03
N GLU A 238 10.60 17.42 15.22
CA GLU A 238 10.83 18.02 13.91
C GLU A 238 9.65 17.74 12.95
N LEU A 239 9.20 16.49 12.88
CA LEU A 239 8.09 16.07 12.01
C LEU A 239 6.78 16.76 12.40
N ILE A 240 6.43 16.73 13.69
CA ILE A 240 5.19 17.32 14.19
C ILE A 240 5.21 18.83 13.97
N SER A 241 6.30 19.52 14.31
CA SER A 241 6.42 20.96 14.10
C SER A 241 6.29 21.34 12.63
N ARG A 242 6.94 20.58 11.74
CA ARG A 242 6.83 20.79 10.28
C ARG A 242 5.40 20.60 9.80
N TYR A 243 4.72 19.54 10.23
CA TYR A 243 3.36 19.23 9.76
C TYR A 243 2.32 20.20 10.31
N LEU A 244 2.45 20.62 11.57
CA LEU A 244 1.62 21.67 12.17
C LEU A 244 1.79 23.01 11.44
N ALA A 245 3.01 23.35 10.99
CA ALA A 245 3.23 24.55 10.18
C ALA A 245 2.52 24.46 8.81
N GLN A 246 2.47 23.28 8.19
CA GLN A 246 1.74 23.09 6.93
C GLN A 246 0.21 23.21 7.07
N LEU A 247 -0.34 23.02 8.27
CA LEU A 247 -1.75 23.30 8.55
C LEU A 247 -2.09 24.80 8.44
N GLN A 248 -1.10 25.68 8.50
CA GLN A 248 -1.28 27.12 8.30
C GLN A 248 -1.10 27.54 6.84
N SER A 249 -0.94 26.59 5.93
CA SER A 249 -0.78 26.88 4.50
C SER A 249 -2.02 27.59 3.93
N PRO A 250 -1.86 28.59 3.05
CA PRO A 250 -2.99 29.20 2.34
C PRO A 250 -3.76 28.18 1.49
N GLU A 251 -3.09 27.12 1.05
CA GLU A 251 -3.67 26.06 0.22
C GLU A 251 -4.44 25.05 1.05
N GLU A 252 -5.75 24.99 0.86
CA GLU A 252 -6.63 23.99 1.49
C GLU A 252 -6.15 22.55 1.26
N MET A 253 -5.68 22.26 0.05
CA MET A 253 -5.20 20.94 -0.34
C MET A 253 -4.04 20.46 0.53
N THR A 254 -3.09 21.36 0.78
CA THR A 254 -1.95 21.14 1.66
C THR A 254 -2.44 20.95 3.10
N ARG A 255 -3.31 21.84 3.61
CA ARG A 255 -3.87 21.70 4.96
C ARG A 255 -4.55 20.34 5.18
N CYS A 256 -5.45 19.94 4.29
CA CYS A 256 -6.16 18.67 4.40
C CYS A 256 -5.20 17.47 4.32
N GLY A 257 -4.18 17.52 3.46
CA GLY A 257 -3.18 16.45 3.34
C GLY A 257 -2.42 16.23 4.65
N PHE A 258 -1.88 17.30 5.24
CA PHE A 258 -1.14 17.22 6.50
C PHE A 258 -2.03 16.95 7.73
N ALA A 259 -3.29 17.39 7.71
CA ALA A 259 -4.25 17.03 8.75
C ALA A 259 -4.53 15.51 8.77
N LEU A 260 -4.71 14.90 7.61
CA LEU A 260 -4.85 13.45 7.47
C LEU A 260 -3.59 12.71 7.92
N ALA A 261 -2.42 13.22 7.54
CA ALA A 261 -1.13 12.64 7.94
C ALA A 261 -0.94 12.64 9.47
N LEU A 262 -1.21 13.77 10.14
CA LEU A 262 -1.16 13.87 11.60
C LEU A 262 -2.12 12.91 12.29
N GLY A 263 -3.32 12.73 11.74
CA GLY A 263 -4.33 11.79 12.27
C GLY A 263 -3.96 10.31 12.12
N ALA A 264 -3.07 9.97 11.19
CA ALA A 264 -2.65 8.60 10.92
C ALA A 264 -1.32 8.22 11.55
N LEU A 265 -0.65 9.15 12.24
CA LEU A 265 0.59 8.86 12.94
C LEU A 265 0.37 7.78 14.01
N PRO A 266 1.36 6.89 14.23
CA PRO A 266 1.27 5.86 15.26
C PRO A 266 1.02 6.45 16.65
N ARG A 267 0.32 5.70 17.52
CA ARG A 267 -0.06 6.19 18.86
C ARG A 267 1.14 6.63 19.70
N PHE A 268 2.25 5.89 19.61
CA PHE A 268 3.47 6.24 20.34
C PHE A 268 4.07 7.58 19.88
N PHE A 269 3.85 7.94 18.61
CA PHE A 269 4.32 9.18 18.01
C PHE A 269 3.47 10.39 18.41
N LEU A 270 2.24 10.17 18.89
CA LEU A 270 1.34 11.23 19.36
C LEU A 270 1.35 11.39 20.89
N LYS A 271 1.95 10.44 21.62
CA LYS A 271 2.05 10.48 23.07
C LYS A 271 2.83 11.73 23.51
N GLY A 272 2.21 12.57 24.35
CA GLY A 272 2.78 13.84 24.83
C GLY A 272 2.57 15.05 23.91
N GLN A 273 2.06 14.87 22.68
CA GLN A 273 1.92 15.94 21.69
C GLN A 273 0.45 16.24 21.33
N LEU A 274 -0.51 15.52 21.93
CA LEU A 274 -1.95 15.66 21.68
C LEU A 274 -2.48 17.08 21.89
N GLN A 275 -1.96 17.83 22.87
CA GLN A 275 -2.36 19.22 23.11
C GLN A 275 -1.96 20.17 21.97
N ARG A 276 -0.91 19.86 21.21
CA ARG A 276 -0.48 20.66 20.06
C ARG A 276 -1.22 20.28 18.77
N VAL A 277 -1.62 19.02 18.65
CA VAL A 277 -2.36 18.51 17.48
C VAL A 277 -3.86 18.79 17.59
N GLY A 278 -4.42 18.80 18.80
CA GLY A 278 -5.85 19.01 19.06
C GLY A 278 -6.21 20.29 19.82
N GLY A 279 -5.24 21.04 20.33
CA GLY A 279 -5.49 22.24 21.14
C GLY A 279 -5.79 23.48 20.30
N PRO A 280 -6.58 24.43 20.84
CA PRO A 280 -6.80 25.73 20.20
C PRO A 280 -5.47 26.50 20.09
N GLN A 281 -5.10 26.92 18.88
CA GLN A 281 -3.89 27.70 18.67
C GLN A 281 -3.99 29.08 19.36
N PRO A 282 -2.97 29.49 20.14
CA PRO A 282 -2.93 30.82 20.71
C PRO A 282 -2.47 31.81 19.64
N GLY A 283 -3.41 32.48 18.98
CA GLY A 283 -3.09 33.55 18.02
C GLY A 283 -4.14 33.85 16.95
N GLY A 284 -5.13 32.97 16.76
CA GLY A 284 -6.24 33.23 15.84
C GLY A 284 -7.30 34.11 16.48
N ALA A 285 -7.13 35.43 16.41
CA ALA A 285 -8.23 36.36 16.67
C ALA A 285 -9.38 36.06 15.69
N GLY A 286 -10.47 35.47 16.21
CA GLY A 286 -11.77 35.46 15.54
C GLY A 286 -11.99 34.39 14.46
N MET A 287 -11.91 33.10 14.80
CA MET A 287 -12.78 32.11 14.17
C MET A 287 -13.25 31.11 15.22
N GLY A 288 -14.57 31.06 15.42
CA GLY A 288 -15.22 30.30 16.47
C GLY A 288 -15.00 28.79 16.35
N VAL A 289 -15.29 28.11 17.46
CA VAL A 289 -15.11 26.68 17.79
C VAL A 289 -15.82 25.70 16.81
N GLY A 290 -16.35 26.16 15.68
CA GLY A 290 -17.01 25.35 14.66
C GLY A 290 -16.10 24.81 13.54
N GLY A 291 -14.86 25.30 13.40
CA GLY A 291 -14.03 25.13 12.19
C GLY A 291 -13.40 23.74 11.94
N LEU A 292 -13.13 22.94 12.98
CA LEU A 292 -12.48 21.62 12.81
C LEU A 292 -13.48 20.45 12.86
N ALA A 293 -14.68 20.69 13.41
CA ALA A 293 -15.74 19.68 13.54
C ALA A 293 -16.58 19.52 12.26
N TRP A 294 -16.54 20.48 11.32
CA TRP A 294 -17.28 20.36 10.05
C TRP A 294 -16.49 19.57 9.00
N GLU A 295 -15.16 19.70 8.93
CA GLU A 295 -14.34 18.94 7.96
C GLU A 295 -14.23 17.45 8.32
N THR A 296 -14.18 17.10 9.60
CA THR A 296 -14.22 15.69 10.04
C THR A 296 -15.58 15.04 9.80
N LYS A 297 -16.68 15.78 9.95
CA LYS A 297 -18.03 15.27 9.62
C LYS A 297 -18.25 15.08 8.12
N HIS A 298 -17.75 15.98 7.26
CA HIS A 298 -17.89 15.86 5.81
C HIS A 298 -17.02 14.74 5.21
N VAL A 299 -15.85 14.46 5.79
CA VAL A 299 -15.03 13.29 5.41
C VAL A 299 -15.69 11.97 5.82
N THR A 300 -16.50 11.93 6.89
CA THR A 300 -17.27 10.73 7.27
C THR A 300 -18.62 10.58 6.54
N ALA A 301 -19.24 11.67 6.07
CA ALA A 301 -20.55 11.63 5.43
C ALA A 301 -20.51 11.20 3.95
N SER A 302 -19.36 11.33 3.27
CA SER A 302 -19.22 10.84 1.88
C SER A 302 -19.11 9.31 1.77
N TRP A 303 -19.11 8.58 2.87
CA TRP A 303 -18.95 7.11 2.92
C TRP A 303 -20.25 6.32 2.69
N VAL A 304 -21.40 6.99 2.57
CA VAL A 304 -22.71 6.31 2.48
C VAL A 304 -23.31 6.35 1.06
N GLY A 305 -22.69 7.04 0.09
CA GLY A 305 -23.23 7.17 -1.26
C GLY A 305 -22.23 6.79 -2.35
N GLY A 306 -22.19 5.51 -2.76
CA GLY A 306 -21.40 5.07 -3.91
C GLY A 306 -21.76 3.64 -4.37
N ILE A 307 -22.18 3.53 -5.63
CA ILE A 307 -22.71 2.37 -6.40
C ILE A 307 -21.70 1.18 -6.49
N PRO A 308 -22.14 -0.09 -6.65
CA PRO A 308 -21.42 -1.26 -6.16
C PRO A 308 -20.33 -1.73 -7.12
N GLY A 309 -19.09 -1.70 -6.64
CA GLY A 309 -17.94 -2.31 -7.30
C GLY A 309 -16.91 -2.73 -6.26
N ASN A 310 -16.77 -4.05 -6.09
CA ASN A 310 -15.75 -4.73 -5.31
C ASN A 310 -15.83 -4.57 -3.76
N GLN A 311 -16.72 -5.36 -3.15
CA GLN A 311 -16.99 -5.37 -1.70
C GLN A 311 -15.77 -5.76 -0.84
N HIS A 312 -14.74 -6.38 -1.41
CA HIS A 312 -13.59 -6.89 -0.64
C HIS A 312 -12.59 -5.79 -0.21
N SER A 313 -12.30 -4.84 -1.09
CA SER A 313 -11.45 -3.67 -0.78
C SER A 313 -12.16 -2.68 0.13
N VAL A 314 -13.49 -2.58 -0.02
CA VAL A 314 -14.34 -1.78 0.88
C VAL A 314 -14.35 -2.40 2.27
N GLN A 315 -14.43 -3.72 2.39
CA GLN A 315 -14.45 -4.40 3.69
C GLN A 315 -13.10 -4.30 4.41
N GLU A 316 -11.98 -4.46 3.72
CA GLU A 316 -10.65 -4.32 4.34
C GLU A 316 -10.36 -2.87 4.78
N ASN A 317 -10.76 -1.87 3.97
CA ASN A 317 -10.68 -0.46 4.37
C ASN A 317 -11.68 -0.11 5.49
N ARG A 318 -12.85 -0.77 5.53
CA ARG A 318 -13.84 -0.63 6.61
C ARG A 318 -13.32 -1.23 7.91
N ASP A 319 -12.65 -2.38 7.87
CA ASP A 319 -12.05 -3.01 9.05
C ASP A 319 -10.84 -2.21 9.57
N ARG A 320 -10.05 -1.60 8.69
CA ARG A 320 -8.98 -0.64 9.07
C ARG A 320 -9.56 0.64 9.69
N GLY A 321 -10.59 1.23 9.09
CA GLY A 321 -11.28 2.42 9.61
C GLY A 321 -11.99 2.18 10.95
N VAL A 322 -12.59 1.00 11.15
CA VAL A 322 -13.24 0.61 12.42
C VAL A 322 -12.21 0.42 13.54
N ARG A 323 -11.01 -0.09 13.25
CA ARG A 323 -9.91 -0.17 14.24
C ARG A 323 -9.41 1.22 14.65
N SER A 324 -9.25 2.15 13.70
CA SER A 324 -8.89 3.55 13.99
C SER A 324 -9.99 4.28 14.76
N ARG A 325 -11.26 3.98 14.48
CA ARG A 325 -12.41 4.54 15.21
C ARG A 325 -12.51 4.04 16.66
N ARG A 326 -12.37 2.73 16.90
CA ARG A 326 -12.32 2.18 18.28
C ARG A 326 -11.12 2.72 19.07
N ALA A 327 -10.00 2.99 18.40
CA ALA A 327 -8.84 3.62 19.01
C ALA A 327 -9.14 5.04 19.52
N LEU A 328 -9.79 5.86 18.69
CA LEU A 328 -10.16 7.24 19.03
C LEU A 328 -11.30 7.31 20.05
N GLU A 329 -12.31 6.45 19.95
CA GLU A 329 -13.42 6.39 20.91
C GLU A 329 -12.96 5.90 22.30
N SER A 330 -11.92 5.06 22.37
CA SER A 330 -11.30 4.67 23.65
C SER A 330 -10.47 5.77 24.32
N LEU A 331 -10.01 6.78 23.56
CA LEU A 331 -9.24 7.93 24.06
C LEU A 331 -10.13 9.05 24.60
N VAL A 332 -11.36 9.17 24.07
CA VAL A 332 -12.34 10.17 24.53
C VAL A 332 -13.06 9.70 25.82
N ASN A 333 -13.11 8.39 26.07
CA ASN A 333 -13.88 7.80 27.17
C ASN A 333 -13.03 7.11 28.26
N ALA A 334 -11.71 7.29 28.27
CA ALA A 334 -10.89 6.83 29.39
C ALA A 334 -10.92 7.89 30.52
N PRO A 335 -11.23 7.50 31.77
CA PRO A 335 -11.33 8.44 32.90
C PRO A 335 -10.00 9.09 33.29
#